data_AF-A0A9E2C0K0-F1
#
_entry.id   AF-A0A9E2C0K0-F1
#
_cell.length_a   1.000
_cell.length_b   1.000
_cell.length_c   1.000
_cell.angle_alpha   90.00
_cell.angle_beta   90.00
_cell.angle_gamma   90.00
#
_symmetry.space_group_name_H-M   'P 1'
#
loop_
_entity.id
_entity.type
_entity.pdbx_description
1 polymer ?
#
loop_
_entity_poly.entity_id
_entity_poly.type
_entity_poly.pdbx_seq_one_letter_code
_entity_poly.pdbx_strand_id
1 'polypeptide(L)'
;MLQWFKKKTPKRSATPSSQQDVVDERALELVALGDKMYTAEDYQGAFEAYDSALRVDGHCPDAWYRRGRYFMRDGNTLKAAACFARALELNPKLDEAWCGLGETILNFIKEDSEPLLIREHRVEIVSEAQESFSKSLRLGGNSPRAKEGRELARSMLQQEEVKLAKPPFFSFQSGGLLETAKREVVTPFLKPGDYRRKTLPANQDD
;
A
#
# COMPACT_ATOMS: atom_id res chain seq x y z
N MET A 1 33.95 -2.28 -13.04
CA MET A 1 33.60 -1.53 -14.27
C MET A 1 32.36 -2.16 -14.91
N LEU A 2 31.16 -1.64 -14.61
CA LEU A 2 29.91 -2.04 -15.28
C LEU A 2 29.66 -1.11 -16.47
N GLN A 3 29.81 -1.62 -17.70
CA GLN A 3 29.31 -0.95 -18.91
C GLN A 3 27.90 -1.44 -19.21
N TRP A 4 26.88 -0.66 -18.84
CA TRP A 4 25.49 -0.92 -19.25
C TRP A 4 24.64 0.34 -19.50
N PHE A 5 25.28 1.52 -19.49
CA PHE A 5 24.69 2.76 -19.99
C PHE A 5 24.94 2.91 -21.49
N LYS A 6 24.08 2.32 -22.34
CA LYS A 6 23.89 2.82 -23.71
C LYS A 6 22.41 2.88 -24.06
N LYS A 7 21.93 4.11 -24.21
CA LYS A 7 20.63 4.49 -24.78
C LYS A 7 20.33 3.69 -26.05
N LYS A 8 19.10 3.19 -26.15
CA LYS A 8 18.33 3.16 -27.41
C LYS A 8 16.90 3.58 -27.12
N THR A 9 16.58 4.81 -27.51
CA THR A 9 15.21 5.27 -27.66
C THR A 9 14.58 4.59 -28.88
N PRO A 10 13.40 3.97 -28.79
CA PRO A 10 12.59 3.74 -29.97
C PRO A 10 11.83 5.04 -30.29
N LYS A 11 12.14 5.66 -31.42
CA LYS A 11 11.26 6.66 -32.05
C LYS A 11 9.96 5.97 -32.44
N ARG A 12 8.87 6.23 -31.72
CA ARG A 12 7.51 6.18 -32.27
C ARG A 12 6.80 7.47 -31.87
N SER A 13 6.54 8.28 -32.88
CA SER A 13 5.65 9.43 -32.85
C SER A 13 4.24 8.95 -32.53
N ALA A 14 3.89 8.96 -31.25
CA ALA A 14 2.52 9.12 -30.80
C ALA A 14 2.47 10.52 -30.16
N THR A 15 1.61 11.36 -30.69
CA THR A 15 1.26 12.68 -30.14
C THR A 15 1.12 12.60 -28.61
N PRO A 16 1.71 13.54 -27.84
CA PRO A 16 1.49 13.59 -26.42
C PRO A 16 0.03 13.98 -26.19
N SER A 17 -0.85 13.01 -25.90
CA SER A 17 -2.18 13.35 -25.39
C SER A 17 -1.99 13.97 -24.02
N SER A 18 -2.17 15.28 -23.98
CA SER A 18 -2.22 16.17 -22.83
C SER A 18 -3.40 15.81 -21.91
N GLN A 19 -3.30 14.69 -21.21
CA GLN A 19 -4.05 14.40 -20.00
C GLN A 19 -3.02 13.98 -18.96
N GLN A 20 -2.42 14.98 -18.32
CA GLN A 20 -1.64 14.76 -17.10
C GLN A 20 -2.51 14.06 -16.07
N ASP A 21 -1.84 13.30 -15.20
CA ASP A 21 -2.26 12.51 -14.04
C ASP A 21 -3.21 13.23 -13.03
N VAL A 22 -4.28 13.84 -13.52
CA VAL A 22 -5.27 14.58 -12.75
C VAL A 22 -6.38 13.61 -12.39
N VAL A 23 -6.45 13.29 -11.09
CA VAL A 23 -7.55 12.52 -10.50
C VAL A 23 -8.89 13.22 -10.82
N ASP A 24 -9.91 12.45 -11.16
CA ASP A 24 -11.23 13.00 -11.46
C ASP A 24 -11.80 13.76 -10.25
N GLU A 25 -12.20 15.01 -10.44
CA GLU A 25 -12.75 15.88 -9.38
C GLU A 25 -13.99 15.23 -8.73
N ARG A 26 -14.81 14.52 -9.51
CA ARG A 26 -15.98 13.79 -8.98
C ARG A 26 -15.57 12.66 -8.04
N ALA A 27 -14.44 12.00 -8.31
CA ALA A 27 -13.92 10.98 -7.41
C ALA A 27 -13.47 11.61 -6.09
N LEU A 28 -12.83 12.78 -6.14
CA LEU A 28 -12.43 13.53 -4.94
C LEU A 28 -13.64 14.02 -4.12
N GLU A 29 -14.72 14.44 -4.77
CA GLU A 29 -15.98 14.82 -4.10
C GLU A 29 -16.61 13.63 -3.36
N LEU A 30 -16.64 12.46 -3.98
CA LEU A 30 -17.15 11.22 -3.37
C LEU A 30 -16.27 10.76 -2.21
N VAL A 31 -14.95 10.93 -2.33
CA VAL A 31 -13.98 10.71 -1.25
C VAL A 31 -14.28 11.65 -0.06
N ALA A 32 -14.50 12.94 -0.31
CA ALA A 32 -14.86 13.91 0.73
C ALA A 32 -16.24 13.65 1.35
N LEU A 33 -17.20 13.12 0.58
CA LEU A 33 -18.48 12.66 1.11
C LEU A 33 -18.30 11.45 2.03
N GLY A 34 -17.49 10.47 1.60
CA GLY A 34 -17.18 9.29 2.40
C GLY A 34 -16.49 9.67 3.72
N ASP A 35 -15.65 10.71 3.72
CA ASP A 35 -15.05 11.22 4.96
C ASP A 35 -16.06 11.75 5.95
N LYS A 36 -17.02 12.55 5.46
CA LYS A 36 -18.08 13.09 6.31
C LYS A 36 -18.88 11.96 6.93
N MET A 37 -19.23 10.94 6.14
CA MET A 37 -19.91 9.74 6.63
C MET A 37 -19.07 8.97 7.64
N TYR A 38 -17.77 8.82 7.38
CA TYR A 38 -16.84 8.15 8.30
C TYR A 38 -16.75 8.89 9.64
N THR A 39 -16.72 10.23 9.63
CA THR A 39 -16.74 11.04 10.86
C THR A 39 -18.09 11.01 11.58
N ALA A 40 -19.18 10.76 10.85
CA ALA A 40 -20.51 10.55 11.41
C ALA A 40 -20.74 9.11 11.89
N GLU A 41 -19.70 8.27 11.90
CA GLU A 41 -19.75 6.85 12.24
C GLU A 41 -20.64 6.00 11.31
N ASP A 42 -21.04 6.53 10.17
CA ASP A 42 -21.65 5.77 9.09
C ASP A 42 -20.56 5.18 8.19
N TYR A 43 -19.94 4.13 8.70
CA TYR A 43 -18.80 3.50 8.05
C TYR A 43 -19.20 2.71 6.80
N GLN A 44 -20.42 2.18 6.75
CA GLN A 44 -20.91 1.46 5.59
C GLN A 44 -21.19 2.43 4.44
N GLY A 45 -21.85 3.56 4.72
CA GLY A 45 -22.02 4.65 3.76
C GLY A 45 -20.68 5.19 3.28
N ALA A 46 -19.71 5.37 4.19
CA ALA A 46 -18.36 5.78 3.82
C ALA A 46 -17.68 4.81 2.84
N PHE A 47 -17.79 3.49 3.08
CA PHE A 47 -17.26 2.48 2.19
C PHE A 47 -17.90 2.54 0.79
N GLU A 48 -19.22 2.67 0.72
CA GLU A 48 -19.95 2.79 -0.54
C GLU A 48 -19.58 4.06 -1.32
N ALA A 49 -19.32 5.16 -0.61
CA ALA A 49 -18.83 6.40 -1.21
C ALA A 49 -17.41 6.21 -1.79
N TYR A 50 -16.49 5.56 -1.07
CA TYR A 50 -15.16 5.25 -1.59
C TYR A 50 -15.20 4.26 -2.76
N ASP A 51 -16.08 3.27 -2.72
CA ASP A 51 -16.30 2.29 -3.80
C ASP A 51 -16.85 2.98 -5.06
N SER A 52 -17.73 3.97 -4.88
CA SER A 52 -18.25 4.80 -5.96
C SER A 52 -17.17 5.71 -6.53
N ALA A 53 -16.32 6.30 -5.68
CA ALA A 53 -15.17 7.10 -6.14
C ALA A 53 -14.23 6.28 -7.03
N LEU A 54 -13.93 5.04 -6.64
CA LEU A 54 -13.08 4.14 -7.43
C LEU A 54 -13.73 3.65 -8.73
N ARG A 55 -15.07 3.60 -8.79
CA ARG A 55 -15.79 3.31 -10.05
C ARG A 55 -15.75 4.49 -11.03
N VAL A 56 -15.71 5.71 -10.51
CA VAL A 56 -15.50 6.93 -11.33
C VAL A 56 -14.04 6.97 -11.78
N ASP A 57 -13.11 6.86 -10.84
CA ASP A 57 -11.67 6.87 -11.10
C ASP A 57 -10.91 5.84 -10.25
N GLY A 58 -10.56 4.72 -10.87
CA GLY A 58 -9.74 3.66 -10.26
C GLY A 58 -8.28 4.04 -10.02
N HIS A 59 -7.84 5.23 -10.46
CA HIS A 59 -6.50 5.77 -10.25
C HIS A 59 -6.44 6.83 -9.14
N CYS A 60 -7.50 7.02 -8.36
CA CYS A 60 -7.54 7.92 -7.22
C CYS A 60 -6.80 7.34 -5.99
N PRO A 61 -5.60 7.83 -5.60
CA PRO A 61 -4.85 7.29 -4.47
C PRO A 61 -5.58 7.45 -3.13
N ASP A 62 -6.26 8.59 -2.95
CA ASP A 62 -6.99 8.92 -1.72
C ASP A 62 -8.16 7.97 -1.48
N ALA A 63 -8.89 7.59 -2.54
CA ALA A 63 -9.98 6.63 -2.46
C ALA A 63 -9.46 5.24 -2.04
N TRP A 64 -8.33 4.81 -2.60
CA TRP A 64 -7.67 3.56 -2.20
C TRP A 64 -7.22 3.59 -0.73
N TYR A 65 -6.60 4.69 -0.30
CA TYR A 65 -6.21 4.87 1.09
C TYR A 65 -7.40 4.79 2.04
N ARG A 66 -8.49 5.50 1.75
CA ARG A 66 -9.69 5.52 2.61
C ARG A 66 -10.43 4.19 2.64
N ARG A 67 -10.49 3.49 1.51
CA ARG A 67 -10.97 2.10 1.45
C ARG A 67 -10.11 1.17 2.31
N GLY A 68 -8.78 1.32 2.27
CA GLY A 68 -7.85 0.56 3.11
C GLY A 68 -8.10 0.80 4.61
N ARG A 69 -8.34 2.06 5.00
CA ARG A 69 -8.72 2.40 6.37
C ARG A 69 -10.03 1.77 6.82
N TYR A 70 -11.03 1.66 5.95
CA TYR A 70 -12.25 0.93 6.26
C TYR A 70 -11.96 -0.55 6.54
N PHE A 71 -11.20 -1.23 5.68
CA PHE A 71 -10.87 -2.64 5.90
C PHE A 71 -10.01 -2.88 7.14
N MET A 72 -9.12 -1.95 7.47
CA MET A 72 -8.34 -2.03 8.71
C MET A 72 -9.25 -1.97 9.94
N ARG A 73 -10.32 -1.16 9.88
CA ARG A 73 -11.34 -1.07 10.93
C ARG A 73 -12.24 -2.31 11.00
N ASP A 74 -12.51 -2.91 9.84
CA ASP A 74 -13.27 -4.16 9.70
C ASP A 74 -12.46 -5.40 10.16
N GLY A 75 -11.17 -5.23 10.48
CA GLY A 75 -10.26 -6.32 10.85
C GLY A 75 -9.74 -7.13 9.65
N ASN A 76 -10.04 -6.72 8.42
CA ASN A 76 -9.55 -7.39 7.22
C ASN A 76 -8.18 -6.84 6.81
N THR A 77 -7.14 -7.25 7.54
CA THR A 77 -5.76 -6.77 7.37
C THR A 77 -5.21 -7.04 5.96
N LEU A 78 -5.52 -8.19 5.34
CA LEU A 78 -5.08 -8.49 3.97
C LEU A 78 -5.70 -7.55 2.92
N LYS A 79 -7.00 -7.27 3.01
CA LYS A 79 -7.67 -6.33 2.09
C LYS A 79 -7.20 -4.90 2.33
N ALA A 80 -6.94 -4.52 3.58
CA ALA A 80 -6.37 -3.22 3.93
C ALA A 80 -4.97 -3.04 3.32
N ALA A 81 -4.09 -4.04 3.44
CA ALA A 81 -2.75 -4.00 2.86
C ALA A 81 -2.79 -3.89 1.33
N ALA A 82 -3.72 -4.58 0.67
CA ALA A 82 -3.92 -4.48 -0.77
C ALA A 82 -4.32 -3.06 -1.19
N CYS A 83 -5.25 -2.43 -0.48
CA CYS A 83 -5.66 -1.05 -0.72
C CYS A 83 -4.51 -0.05 -0.52
N PHE A 84 -3.76 -0.16 0.59
CA PHE A 84 -2.63 0.75 0.85
C PHE A 84 -1.51 0.57 -0.16
N ALA A 85 -1.17 -0.67 -0.52
CA ALA A 85 -0.20 -0.94 -1.58
C ALA A 85 -0.65 -0.30 -2.91
N ARG A 86 -1.93 -0.39 -3.25
CA ARG A 86 -2.46 0.25 -4.46
C ARG A 86 -2.41 1.77 -4.41
N ALA A 87 -2.73 2.38 -3.27
CA ALA A 87 -2.58 3.82 -3.07
C ALA A 87 -1.12 4.27 -3.27
N LEU A 88 -0.16 3.49 -2.76
CA LEU A 88 1.27 3.77 -2.87
C LEU A 88 1.84 3.52 -4.28
N GLU A 89 1.29 2.58 -5.04
CA GLU A 89 1.61 2.40 -6.46
C GLU A 89 1.23 3.63 -7.29
N LEU A 90 0.11 4.27 -6.95
CA LEU A 90 -0.40 5.47 -7.63
C LEU A 90 0.28 6.74 -7.13
N ASN A 91 0.48 6.87 -5.81
CA ASN A 91 1.17 7.97 -5.18
C ASN A 91 2.15 7.46 -4.09
N PRO A 92 3.44 7.26 -4.43
CA PRO A 92 4.45 6.81 -3.48
C PRO A 92 4.76 7.84 -2.36
N LYS A 93 4.30 9.09 -2.50
CA LYS A 93 4.54 10.17 -1.53
C LYS A 93 3.43 10.32 -0.49
N LEU A 94 2.38 9.49 -0.56
CA LEU A 94 1.28 9.52 0.40
C LEU A 94 1.74 8.92 1.74
N ASP A 95 2.12 9.79 2.68
CA ASP A 95 2.72 9.39 3.95
C ASP A 95 1.73 8.65 4.86
N GLU A 96 0.44 8.99 4.80
CA GLU A 96 -0.57 8.28 5.58
C GLU A 96 -0.79 6.85 5.09
N ALA A 97 -0.64 6.58 3.79
CA ALA A 97 -0.74 5.23 3.25
C ALA A 97 0.46 4.35 3.68
N TRP A 98 1.65 4.93 3.77
CA TRP A 98 2.81 4.23 4.37
C TRP A 98 2.59 3.93 5.85
N CYS A 99 2.02 4.86 6.62
CA CYS A 99 1.66 4.64 8.02
C CYS A 99 0.60 3.54 8.15
N GLY A 100 -0.47 3.61 7.34
CA GLY A 100 -1.55 2.62 7.34
C GLY A 100 -1.08 1.23 6.93
N LEU A 101 -0.14 1.11 5.99
CA LEU A 101 0.47 -0.17 5.62
C LEU A 101 1.24 -0.77 6.81
N GLY A 102 2.09 0.03 7.48
CA GLY A 102 2.82 -0.43 8.66
C GLY A 102 1.89 -0.90 9.79
N GLU A 103 0.84 -0.13 10.09
CA GLU A 103 -0.17 -0.51 11.09
C GLU A 103 -0.88 -1.81 10.72
N THR A 104 -1.23 -1.95 9.45
CA THR A 104 -1.90 -3.16 8.94
C THR A 104 -1.02 -4.39 9.09
N ILE A 105 0.28 -4.28 8.80
CA ILE A 105 1.23 -5.39 8.95
C ILE A 105 1.37 -5.78 10.43
N LEU A 106 1.47 -4.80 11.34
CA LEU A 106 1.53 -5.10 12.78
C LEU A 106 0.24 -5.75 13.29
N ASN A 107 -0.92 -5.33 12.80
CA ASN A 107 -2.20 -5.97 13.12
C ASN A 107 -2.26 -7.40 12.57
N PHE A 108 -1.79 -7.62 11.34
CA PHE A 108 -1.70 -8.96 10.74
C PHE A 108 -0.83 -9.91 11.61
N ILE A 109 0.28 -9.42 12.15
CA ILE A 109 1.11 -10.18 13.09
C ILE A 109 0.36 -10.44 14.40
N LYS A 110 -0.34 -9.43 14.94
CA LYS A 110 -1.03 -9.52 16.22
C LYS A 110 -2.24 -10.45 16.19
N GLU A 111 -2.96 -10.46 15.08
CA GLU A 111 -4.14 -11.30 14.86
C GLU A 111 -3.76 -12.76 14.61
N ASP A 112 -2.46 -13.08 14.48
CA ASP A 112 -1.96 -14.42 14.16
C ASP A 112 -2.75 -15.05 12.99
N SER A 113 -3.13 -14.24 12.00
CA SER A 113 -4.03 -14.68 10.93
C SER A 113 -3.42 -15.84 10.14
N GLU A 114 -2.08 -15.87 10.02
CA GLU A 114 -1.32 -16.94 9.40
C GLU A 114 -0.08 -17.29 10.26
N PRO A 115 -0.24 -18.08 11.33
CA PRO A 115 0.81 -18.29 12.33
C PRO A 115 2.08 -18.91 11.75
N LEU A 116 1.94 -19.79 10.74
CA LEU A 116 3.08 -20.45 10.10
C LEU A 116 3.88 -19.46 9.24
N LEU A 117 3.20 -18.65 8.43
CA LEU A 117 3.85 -17.61 7.62
C LEU A 117 4.56 -16.59 8.52
N ILE A 118 3.86 -16.13 9.57
CA ILE A 118 4.43 -15.18 10.53
C ILE A 118 5.64 -15.80 11.21
N ARG A 119 5.58 -17.05 11.66
CA ARG A 119 6.71 -17.72 12.32
C ARG A 119 7.93 -17.87 11.42
N GLU A 120 7.73 -18.16 10.14
CA GLU A 120 8.84 -18.38 9.19
C GLU A 120 9.44 -17.09 8.66
N HIS A 121 8.61 -16.05 8.49
CA HIS A 121 9.00 -14.79 7.85
C HIS A 121 8.88 -13.57 8.77
N ARG A 122 8.88 -13.77 10.10
CA ARG A 122 8.62 -12.70 11.08
C ARG A 122 9.53 -11.50 10.91
N VAL A 123 10.83 -11.75 10.86
CA VAL A 123 11.86 -10.70 10.72
C VAL A 123 11.61 -9.85 9.47
N GLU A 124 11.29 -10.50 8.35
CA GLU A 124 11.06 -9.83 7.07
C GLU A 124 9.78 -8.97 7.13
N ILE A 125 8.67 -9.56 7.61
CA ILE A 125 7.38 -8.86 7.75
C ILE A 125 7.50 -7.67 8.71
N VAL A 126 8.14 -7.85 9.87
CA VAL A 126 8.36 -6.78 10.84
C VAL A 126 9.30 -5.71 10.29
N SER A 127 10.33 -6.09 9.53
CA SER A 127 11.24 -5.13 8.88
C SER A 127 10.52 -4.27 7.84
N GLU A 128 9.59 -4.85 7.07
CA GLU A 128 8.76 -4.14 6.10
C GLU A 128 7.80 -3.15 6.80
N ALA A 129 7.23 -3.55 7.94
CA ALA A 129 6.43 -2.63 8.76
C ALA A 129 7.27 -1.46 9.27
N GLN A 130 8.46 -1.75 9.82
CA GLN A 130 9.39 -0.72 10.32
C GLN A 130 9.80 0.25 9.21
N GLU A 131 10.08 -0.27 8.02
CA GLU A 131 10.45 0.54 6.87
C GLU A 131 9.29 1.42 6.41
N SER A 132 8.07 0.87 6.35
CA SER A 132 6.86 1.61 5.98
C SER A 132 6.66 2.83 6.89
N PHE A 133 6.77 2.65 8.21
CA PHE A 133 6.74 3.77 9.15
C PHE A 133 7.89 4.75 8.93
N SER A 134 9.09 4.27 8.64
CA SER A 134 10.25 5.12 8.39
C SER A 134 10.07 5.98 7.13
N LYS A 135 9.47 5.42 6.06
CA LYS A 135 9.09 6.16 4.85
C LYS A 135 8.03 7.22 5.13
N SER A 136 6.98 6.87 5.87
CA SER A 136 5.94 7.82 6.30
C SER A 136 6.55 9.04 7.03
N LEU A 137 7.42 8.79 8.01
CA LEU A 137 8.08 9.85 8.78
C LEU A 137 9.00 10.73 7.93
N ARG A 138 9.70 10.16 6.93
CA ARG A 138 10.58 10.92 6.03
C ARG A 138 9.81 11.82 5.06
N LEU A 139 8.61 11.43 4.67
CA LEU A 139 7.78 12.16 3.72
C LEU A 139 7.03 13.35 4.34
N GLY A 140 7.17 13.56 5.66
CA GLY A 140 6.57 14.70 6.38
C GLY A 140 5.51 14.29 7.39
N GLY A 141 5.17 13.01 7.48
CA GLY A 141 4.24 12.49 8.48
C GLY A 141 4.86 12.58 9.88
N ASN A 142 4.57 13.66 10.63
CA ASN A 142 4.93 13.72 12.06
C ASN A 142 3.87 13.04 12.93
N SER A 143 3.29 11.95 12.43
CA SER A 143 2.25 11.20 13.13
C SER A 143 2.84 10.50 14.35
N PRO A 144 2.30 10.70 15.57
CA PRO A 144 2.74 9.96 16.75
C PRO A 144 2.58 8.45 16.54
N ARG A 145 1.53 8.04 15.82
CA ARG A 145 1.27 6.64 15.46
C ARG A 145 2.40 6.02 14.66
N ALA A 146 2.96 6.75 13.70
CA ALA A 146 4.07 6.27 12.90
C ALA A 146 5.36 6.10 13.73
N LYS A 147 5.59 6.96 14.73
CA LYS A 147 6.73 6.83 15.65
C LYS A 147 6.58 5.62 16.55
N GLU A 148 5.43 5.49 17.20
CA GLU A 148 5.09 4.37 18.09
C GLU A 148 5.13 3.03 17.33
N GLY A 149 4.52 2.97 16.14
CA GLY A 149 4.54 1.78 15.29
C GLY A 149 5.95 1.37 14.86
N ARG A 150 6.80 2.35 14.52
CA ARG A 150 8.21 2.08 14.19
C ARG A 150 9.01 1.55 15.38
N GLU A 151 8.76 2.08 16.57
CA GLU A 151 9.43 1.65 17.80
C GLU A 151 8.97 0.26 18.23
N LEU A 152 7.68 -0.05 18.08
CA LEU A 152 7.14 -1.39 18.30
C LEU A 152 7.74 -2.40 17.32
N ALA A 153 7.80 -2.08 16.02
CA ALA A 153 8.46 -2.93 15.05
C ALA A 153 9.94 -3.13 15.38
N ARG A 154 10.64 -2.07 15.85
CA ARG A 154 12.03 -2.18 16.30
C ARG A 154 12.19 -3.11 17.50
N SER A 155 11.32 -3.01 18.51
CA SER A 155 11.42 -3.85 19.70
C SER A 155 11.13 -5.32 19.38
N MET A 156 10.19 -5.59 18.47
CA MET A 156 9.93 -6.93 17.94
C MET A 156 11.15 -7.56 17.27
N LEU A 157 11.93 -6.76 16.51
CA LEU A 157 13.18 -7.24 15.90
C LEU A 157 14.30 -7.49 16.92
N GLN A 158 14.34 -6.71 18.00
CA GLN A 158 15.35 -6.88 19.06
C GLN A 158 15.12 -8.10 19.95
N GLN A 159 13.86 -8.50 20.13
CA GLN A 159 13.50 -9.72 20.88
C GLN A 159 13.90 -11.00 20.14
N GLU A 160 14.10 -10.93 18.82
CA GLU A 160 14.52 -12.04 17.98
C GLU A 160 16.03 -11.96 17.70
N GLU A 161 16.86 -12.42 18.65
CA GLU A 161 18.30 -12.58 18.40
C GLU A 161 18.58 -13.69 17.36
N VAL A 162 18.40 -13.47 16.05
CA VAL A 162 18.99 -14.35 15.02
C VAL A 162 19.38 -13.60 13.74
N LYS A 163 20.63 -13.83 13.34
CA LYS A 163 21.34 -13.43 12.11
C LYS A 163 20.44 -13.04 10.93
N LEU A 164 20.63 -11.80 10.46
CA LEU A 164 20.32 -11.36 9.10
C LEU A 164 20.98 -12.31 8.08
N ALA A 165 20.31 -13.40 7.73
CA ALA A 165 20.57 -14.04 6.45
C ALA A 165 20.07 -13.05 5.39
N LYS A 166 20.88 -12.80 4.35
CA LYS A 166 20.40 -12.03 3.19
C LYS A 166 19.09 -12.65 2.75
N PRO A 167 18.03 -11.84 2.58
CA PRO A 167 16.69 -12.39 2.38
C PRO A 167 16.70 -13.29 1.14
N PRO A 168 16.07 -14.47 1.18
CA PRO A 168 15.49 -15.01 -0.04
C PRO A 168 14.45 -13.98 -0.47
N PHE A 169 14.87 -13.08 -1.35
CA PHE A 169 14.07 -12.17 -2.17
C PHE A 169 12.58 -12.18 -1.76
N PHE A 170 12.21 -11.32 -0.79
CA PHE A 170 10.82 -11.15 -0.35
C PHE A 170 10.02 -10.72 -1.58
N SER A 171 9.51 -11.72 -2.27
CA SER A 171 8.79 -11.55 -3.50
C SER A 171 7.43 -12.13 -3.26
N PHE A 172 6.48 -11.24 -3.45
CA PHE A 172 5.11 -11.46 -3.85
C PHE A 172 4.94 -12.40 -5.08
N GLN A 173 5.83 -13.38 -5.31
CA GLN A 173 5.90 -14.18 -6.54
C GLN A 173 5.16 -15.51 -6.48
N SER A 174 4.62 -15.94 -5.34
CA SER A 174 3.93 -17.23 -5.24
C SER A 174 2.42 -17.10 -5.12
N GLY A 175 1.75 -16.23 -5.88
CA GLY A 175 0.27 -16.21 -5.96
C GLY A 175 -0.45 -16.28 -4.60
N GLY A 176 0.13 -15.67 -3.56
CA GLY A 176 -0.27 -15.84 -2.16
C GLY A 176 -1.51 -15.05 -1.77
N LEU A 177 -1.87 -15.10 -0.47
CA LEU A 177 -3.09 -14.49 0.09
C LEU A 177 -3.24 -12.99 -0.16
N LEU A 178 -2.14 -12.23 -0.21
CA LEU A 178 -2.23 -10.81 -0.58
C LEU A 178 -2.33 -10.63 -2.10
N GLU A 179 -1.86 -11.55 -2.94
CA GLU A 179 -2.20 -11.52 -4.38
C GLU A 179 -3.66 -11.88 -4.63
N THR A 180 -4.24 -12.82 -3.86
CA THR A 180 -5.68 -13.09 -3.92
C THR A 180 -6.48 -11.90 -3.39
N ALA A 181 -6.08 -11.29 -2.28
CA ALA A 181 -6.72 -10.08 -1.76
C ALA A 181 -6.59 -8.89 -2.74
N LYS A 182 -5.41 -8.67 -3.34
CA LYS A 182 -5.23 -7.67 -4.41
C LYS A 182 -6.14 -7.97 -5.60
N ARG A 183 -6.28 -9.24 -6.00
CA ARG A 183 -7.23 -9.59 -7.06
C ARG A 183 -8.66 -9.25 -6.66
N GLU A 184 -9.13 -9.67 -5.49
CA GLU A 184 -10.50 -9.39 -5.03
C GLU A 184 -10.78 -7.90 -4.89
N VAL A 185 -9.83 -7.15 -4.36
CA VAL A 185 -10.01 -5.75 -3.97
C VAL A 185 -9.74 -4.79 -5.13
N VAL A 186 -8.76 -5.09 -5.98
CA VAL A 186 -8.28 -4.16 -7.01
C VAL A 186 -8.91 -4.44 -8.37
N THR A 187 -9.07 -5.71 -8.75
CA THR A 187 -9.54 -6.05 -10.11
C THR A 187 -10.91 -5.51 -10.50
N PRO A 188 -11.89 -5.33 -9.60
CA PRO A 188 -13.19 -4.76 -9.98
C PRO A 188 -13.12 -3.33 -10.54
N PHE A 189 -12.03 -2.60 -10.27
CA PHE A 189 -11.86 -1.19 -10.63
C PHE A 189 -10.84 -0.96 -11.76
N LEU A 190 -10.19 -2.02 -12.24
CA LEU A 190 -9.23 -1.94 -13.35
C LEU A 190 -9.96 -2.01 -14.70
N LYS A 191 -9.63 -1.10 -15.63
CA LYS A 191 -10.13 -1.21 -17.01
C LYS A 191 -9.34 -2.30 -17.75
N PRO A 192 -9.92 -2.93 -18.79
CA PRO A 192 -9.19 -3.87 -19.64
C PRO A 192 -7.95 -3.18 -20.25
N GLY A 193 -6.75 -3.53 -19.77
CA GLY A 193 -5.48 -2.91 -20.19
C GLY A 193 -4.62 -2.37 -19.04
N ASP A 194 -5.20 -2.15 -17.86
CA ASP A 194 -4.50 -1.63 -16.67
C ASP A 194 -3.73 -2.72 -15.90
N TYR A 195 -3.73 -3.96 -16.38
CA TYR A 195 -3.00 -5.11 -15.81
C TYR A 195 -1.47 -5.00 -16.02
N ARG A 196 -0.85 -3.86 -15.73
CA ARG A 196 0.62 -3.81 -15.72
C ARG A 196 1.13 -4.42 -14.41
N ARG A 197 1.71 -5.62 -14.52
CA ARG A 197 2.67 -6.14 -13.54
C ARG A 197 3.79 -5.12 -13.39
N LYS A 198 3.76 -4.32 -12.33
CA LYS A 198 4.92 -3.57 -11.86
C LYS A 198 5.06 -3.92 -10.38
N THR A 199 6.04 -4.76 -10.10
CA THR A 199 6.58 -4.96 -8.76
C THR A 199 6.90 -3.60 -8.13
N LEU A 200 6.61 -3.47 -6.84
CA LEU A 200 6.93 -2.30 -6.00
C LEU A 200 8.35 -1.78 -6.27
N PRO A 201 8.58 -0.46 -6.24
CA PRO A 201 9.91 0.10 -6.39
C PRO A 201 10.82 -0.42 -5.26
N ALA A 202 11.84 -1.19 -5.63
CA ALA A 202 12.90 -1.59 -4.73
C ALA A 202 13.60 -0.34 -4.17
N ASN A 203 13.81 -0.33 -2.86
CA ASN A 203 14.47 0.71 -2.08
C ASN A 203 15.74 1.24 -2.76
N GLN A 204 15.79 2.55 -2.99
CA GLN A 204 17.02 3.28 -3.22
C GLN A 204 17.49 3.77 -1.85
N ASP A 205 18.33 2.97 -1.19
CA ASP A 205 19.31 3.48 -0.24
C ASP A 205 20.50 3.99 -1.07
N ASP A 206 20.78 5.29 -0.98
CA ASP A 206 22.09 5.92 -1.15
C ASP A 206 22.18 7.09 -0.15
#